data_AF-A0A7J4V1F5-F1
#
_entry.id   AF-A0A7J4V1F5-F1
#
_cell.length_a   1.000
_cell.length_b   1.000
_cell.length_c   1.000
_cell.angle_alpha   90.00
_cell.angle_beta   90.00
_cell.angle_gamma   90.00
#
_symmetry.space_group_name_H-M   'P 1'
#
loop_
_entity.id
_entity.type
_entity.pdbx_description
1 polymer ?
#
loop_
_entity_poly.entity_id
_entity_poly.type
_entity_poly.pdbx_seq_one_letter_code
_entity_poly.pdbx_strand_id
1 'polypeptide(L)'
;MKCPHCETENLPDNDYCCRCGGKLDAKMTDSSVPSWLLDERRVVEEGIVREAPFINPASWSIAQRRRWIARSSIPVAFMVAFLLFMAFITNDTLTQVLFIIISVFFVLLIVAVYHTLSLDEDALYR
;
A
#
# COMPACT_ATOMS: atom_id res chain seq x y z
N MET A 1 -37.45 -23.01 -16.83
CA MET A 1 -36.47 -22.18 -17.58
C MET A 1 -35.49 -23.06 -18.33
N LYS A 2 -35.06 -22.67 -19.53
CA LYS A 2 -34.06 -23.45 -20.30
C LYS A 2 -32.64 -22.99 -19.95
N CYS A 3 -31.72 -23.94 -19.79
CA CYS A 3 -30.31 -23.64 -19.58
C CYS A 3 -29.69 -23.03 -20.86
N PRO A 4 -28.96 -21.90 -20.80
CA PRO A 4 -28.34 -21.30 -21.98
C PRO A 4 -27.14 -22.11 -22.52
N HIS A 5 -26.60 -23.04 -21.74
CA HIS A 5 -25.43 -23.82 -22.12
C HIS A 5 -25.76 -25.19 -22.73
N CYS A 6 -26.81 -25.85 -22.25
CA CYS A 6 -27.16 -27.22 -22.65
C CYS A 6 -28.64 -27.39 -23.04
N GLU A 7 -29.38 -26.27 -23.11
CA GLU A 7 -30.79 -26.17 -23.52
C GLU A 7 -31.79 -27.00 -22.71
N THR A 8 -31.33 -27.61 -21.62
CA THR A 8 -32.16 -28.47 -20.78
C THR A 8 -33.19 -27.65 -20.03
N GLU A 9 -34.40 -28.17 -19.96
CA GLU A 9 -35.52 -27.55 -19.24
C GLU A 9 -35.41 -27.84 -17.74
N ASN A 10 -35.33 -26.76 -16.95
CA ASN A 10 -35.19 -26.79 -15.50
C ASN A 10 -36.41 -26.13 -14.84
N LEU A 11 -36.65 -26.48 -13.57
CA LEU A 11 -37.63 -25.79 -12.74
C LEU A 11 -37.25 -24.32 -12.57
N PRO A 12 -38.23 -23.40 -12.43
CA PRO A 12 -37.97 -21.96 -12.32
C PRO A 12 -37.22 -21.56 -11.04
N ASP A 13 -37.26 -22.38 -9.99
CA ASP A 13 -36.58 -22.12 -8.70
C ASP A 13 -35.18 -22.76 -8.60
N ASN A 14 -34.68 -23.38 -9.68
CA ASN A 14 -33.36 -24.01 -9.66
C ASN A 14 -32.26 -22.97 -9.93
N ASP A 15 -31.36 -22.77 -8.97
CA ASP A 15 -30.16 -21.93 -9.13
C ASP A 15 -29.11 -22.53 -10.08
N TYR A 16 -29.19 -23.84 -10.36
CA TYR A 16 -28.24 -24.57 -11.20
C TYR A 16 -28.95 -25.55 -12.13
N CYS A 17 -28.36 -25.81 -13.29
CA CYS A 17 -28.91 -26.75 -14.24
C CYS A 17 -28.71 -28.18 -13.76
N CYS A 18 -29.80 -28.96 -13.75
CA CYS A 18 -29.80 -30.37 -13.34
C CYS A 18 -28.95 -31.29 -14.24
N ARG A 19 -28.58 -30.85 -15.45
CA ARG A 19 -27.83 -31.66 -16.42
C ARG A 19 -26.36 -31.27 -16.52
N CYS A 20 -26.04 -29.99 -16.64
CA CYS A 20 -24.65 -29.54 -16.83
C CYS A 20 -24.02 -28.93 -15.56
N GLY A 21 -24.80 -28.69 -14.50
CA GLY A 21 -24.34 -28.01 -13.29
C GLY A 21 -24.07 -26.52 -13.46
N GLY A 22 -24.29 -25.96 -14.66
CA GLY A 22 -24.12 -24.54 -14.95
C GLY A 22 -25.12 -23.69 -14.16
N LYS A 23 -24.67 -22.56 -13.63
CA LYS A 23 -25.51 -21.64 -12.86
C LYS A 23 -26.61 -21.04 -13.75
N LEU A 24 -27.82 -21.04 -13.23
CA LEU A 24 -29.01 -20.49 -13.86
C LEU A 24 -29.27 -19.14 -13.18
N ASP A 25 -28.72 -18.05 -13.71
CA ASP A 25 -28.84 -16.74 -13.08
C ASP A 25 -30.31 -16.26 -13.12
N ALA A 26 -31.03 -16.50 -12.02
CA ALA A 26 -32.44 -16.17 -11.84
C ALA A 26 -32.71 -14.69 -11.50
N LYS A 27 -31.86 -13.76 -11.95
CA LYS A 27 -32.07 -12.32 -11.72
C LYS A 27 -31.90 -11.49 -12.98
N MET A 28 -32.87 -11.60 -13.88
CA MET A 28 -33.46 -10.38 -14.44
C MET A 28 -34.45 -9.83 -13.42
N THR A 29 -33.94 -9.34 -12.30
CA THR A 29 -34.71 -8.42 -11.47
C THR A 29 -34.92 -7.17 -12.30
N ASP A 30 -36.18 -6.96 -12.69
CA ASP A 30 -36.78 -5.73 -13.16
C ASP A 30 -35.94 -4.49 -12.84
N SER A 31 -35.23 -4.01 -13.85
CA SER A 31 -34.47 -2.76 -13.79
C SER A 31 -35.46 -1.60 -13.97
N SER A 32 -36.35 -1.40 -13.01
CA SER A 32 -36.89 -0.07 -12.73
C SER A 32 -35.87 0.70 -11.90
N VAL A 33 -34.64 0.83 -12.41
CA VAL A 33 -33.68 1.78 -11.87
C VAL A 33 -34.07 3.13 -12.47
N PRO A 34 -34.61 4.08 -11.68
CA PRO A 34 -35.00 5.35 -12.24
C PRO A 34 -33.75 6.10 -12.69
N SER A 35 -33.86 6.79 -13.82
CA SER A 35 -32.75 7.40 -14.58
C SER A 35 -31.78 8.26 -13.76
N TRP A 36 -32.19 8.75 -12.59
CA TRP A 36 -31.35 9.56 -11.69
C TRP A 36 -30.29 8.73 -10.93
N LEU A 37 -30.46 7.41 -10.79
CA LEU A 37 -29.47 6.53 -10.15
C LEU A 37 -28.34 6.08 -11.10
N LEU A 38 -28.44 6.40 -12.40
CA LEU A 38 -27.36 6.17 -13.36
C LEU A 38 -26.34 7.33 -13.40
N ASP A 39 -26.62 8.44 -12.73
CA ASP A 39 -25.78 9.64 -12.78
C ASP A 39 -24.64 9.61 -11.75
N GLU A 40 -24.84 8.98 -10.58
CA GLU A 40 -23.79 8.85 -9.56
C GLU A 40 -22.68 7.85 -9.94
N ARG A 41 -22.93 6.93 -10.88
CA ARG A 41 -21.95 5.92 -11.27
C ARG A 41 -20.95 6.42 -12.32
N ARG A 42 -21.12 7.63 -12.86
CA ARG A 42 -20.19 8.19 -13.86
C ARG A 42 -19.06 9.02 -13.26
N VAL A 43 -19.17 9.45 -12.00
CA VAL A 43 -18.15 10.29 -11.35
C VAL A 43 -17.05 9.48 -10.64
N VAL A 44 -17.23 8.17 -10.47
CA VAL A 44 -16.22 7.30 -9.82
C VAL A 44 -15.13 6.82 -10.80
N GLU A 45 -15.38 6.82 -12.12
CA GLU A 45 -14.35 6.40 -13.10
C GLU A 45 -13.35 7.51 -13.47
N GLU A 46 -13.70 8.79 -13.29
CA GLU A 46 -12.76 9.90 -13.51
C GLU A 46 -12.10 10.38 -12.22
N GLY A 47 -12.53 9.84 -11.08
CA GLY A 47 -11.82 9.92 -9.81
C GLY A 47 -10.72 8.87 -9.73
N ILE A 48 -9.77 8.89 -10.67
CA ILE A 48 -8.45 8.31 -10.43
C ILE A 48 -7.85 9.14 -9.29
N VAL A 49 -8.15 8.74 -8.06
CA VAL A 49 -7.22 8.93 -6.96
C VAL A 49 -5.92 8.41 -7.53
N ARG A 50 -5.01 9.32 -7.85
CA ARG A 50 -3.61 8.98 -8.13
C ARG A 50 -3.06 8.49 -6.81
N GLU A 51 -3.49 7.30 -6.39
CA GLU A 51 -2.67 6.46 -5.54
C GLU A 51 -1.39 6.36 -6.34
N ALA A 52 -0.36 7.06 -5.86
CA ALA A 52 0.95 7.03 -6.49
C ALA A 52 1.25 5.54 -6.68
N PRO A 53 1.52 5.09 -7.91
CA PRO A 53 1.71 3.67 -8.16
C PRO A 53 2.71 3.18 -7.14
N PHE A 54 2.35 2.13 -6.40
CA PHE A 54 3.28 1.50 -5.47
C PHE A 54 4.42 0.93 -6.32
N ILE A 55 5.44 1.76 -6.60
CA ILE A 55 6.51 1.41 -7.52
C ILE A 55 7.39 0.42 -6.76
N ASN A 56 7.23 -0.87 -7.07
CA ASN A 56 8.09 -1.92 -6.54
C ASN A 56 9.57 -1.48 -6.68
N PRO A 57 10.33 -1.33 -5.58
CA PRO A 57 11.71 -0.86 -5.61
C PRO A 57 12.65 -1.76 -6.41
N ALA A 58 12.28 -3.02 -6.62
CA ALA A 58 13.01 -3.95 -7.49
C ALA A 58 13.04 -3.46 -8.95
N SER A 59 11.98 -2.79 -9.42
CA SER A 59 11.86 -2.31 -10.80
C SER A 59 12.61 -1.00 -11.08
N TRP A 60 13.21 -0.38 -10.06
CA TRP A 60 13.85 0.91 -10.22
C TRP A 60 15.14 0.82 -11.03
N SER A 61 15.27 1.73 -11.99
CA SER A 61 16.54 1.99 -12.66
C SER A 61 17.62 2.44 -11.65
N ILE A 62 18.89 2.21 -11.98
CA ILE A 62 20.03 2.63 -11.15
C ILE A 62 19.98 4.14 -10.84
N ALA A 63 19.52 4.97 -11.78
CA ALA A 63 19.37 6.40 -11.60
C ALA A 63 18.23 6.79 -10.63
N GLN A 64 17.16 5.99 -10.53
CA GLN A 64 16.08 6.20 -9.55
C GLN A 64 16.53 5.76 -8.16
N ARG A 65 17.21 4.62 -8.03
CA ARG A 65 17.80 4.17 -6.75
C ARG A 65 18.74 5.21 -6.16
N ARG A 66 19.65 5.77 -6.98
CA ARG A 66 20.57 6.83 -6.52
C ARG A 66 19.84 8.09 -6.05
N ARG A 67 18.79 8.53 -6.76
CA ARG A 67 17.99 9.70 -6.36
C ARG A 67 17.24 9.48 -5.05
N TRP A 68 16.72 8.29 -4.83
CA TRP A 68 16.05 7.95 -3.57
C TRP A 68 17.05 7.91 -2.41
N ILE A 69 18.18 7.21 -2.56
CA ILE A 69 19.24 7.17 -1.54
C ILE A 69 19.73 8.58 -1.19
N ALA A 70 19.97 9.43 -2.20
CA ALA A 70 20.38 10.82 -1.99
C ALA A 70 19.32 11.64 -1.26
N ARG A 71 18.03 11.38 -1.49
CA ARG A 71 16.94 12.08 -0.80
C ARG A 71 16.78 11.60 0.65
N SER A 72 17.03 10.32 0.90
CA SER A 72 17.01 9.72 2.24
C SER A 72 18.25 10.08 3.06
N SER A 73 19.39 10.40 2.44
CA SER A 73 20.64 10.74 3.14
C SER A 73 20.69 12.18 3.67
N ILE A 74 19.89 13.10 3.11
CA ILE A 74 19.85 14.50 3.53
C ILE A 74 19.47 14.65 5.01
N PRO A 75 18.35 14.08 5.53
CA PRO A 75 17.99 14.22 6.93
C PRO A 75 19.04 13.60 7.88
N VAL A 76 19.68 12.51 7.47
CA VAL A 76 20.75 11.86 8.25
C VAL A 76 21.97 12.78 8.34
N ALA A 77 22.40 13.38 7.23
CA ALA A 77 23.52 14.31 7.21
C ALA A 77 23.24 15.57 8.06
N PHE A 78 22.02 16.13 7.98
CA PHE A 78 21.60 17.25 8.82
C PHE A 78 21.59 16.90 10.29
N MET A 79 21.09 15.70 10.65
CA MET A 79 21.09 15.25 12.03
C MET A 79 22.52 15.11 12.57
N VAL A 80 23.43 14.47 11.82
CA VAL A 80 24.83 14.34 12.24
C VAL A 80 25.49 15.71 12.40
N ALA A 81 25.29 16.63 11.45
CA ALA A 81 25.83 17.99 11.55
C ALA A 81 25.26 18.76 12.75
N PHE A 82 23.95 18.65 13.00
CA PHE A 82 23.30 19.26 14.16
C PHE A 82 23.83 18.68 15.47
N LEU A 83 24.06 17.36 15.51
CA LEU A 83 24.60 16.70 16.68
C LEU A 83 26.03 17.19 16.99
N LEU A 84 26.87 17.31 15.97
CA LEU A 84 28.22 17.85 16.09
C LEU A 84 28.21 19.33 16.52
N PHE A 85 27.27 20.12 15.99
CA PHE A 85 27.10 21.53 16.36
C PHE A 85 26.68 21.68 17.83
N MET A 86 25.75 20.85 18.31
CA MET A 86 25.32 20.88 19.70
C MET A 86 26.43 20.44 20.66
N ALA A 87 27.21 19.41 20.29
CA ALA A 87 28.38 18.98 21.05
C ALA A 87 29.46 20.09 21.13
N PHE A 88 29.62 20.88 20.07
CA PHE A 88 30.52 22.04 20.07
C PHE A 88 30.05 23.17 20.99
N ILE A 89 28.73 23.40 21.09
CA ILE A 89 28.18 24.47 21.94
C ILE A 89 28.21 24.11 23.42
N THR A 90 28.11 22.84 23.79
CA THR A 90 28.02 22.44 25.20
C THR A 90 29.40 22.13 25.78
N ASN A 91 29.96 23.09 26.52
CA ASN A 91 31.23 22.96 27.25
C ASN A 91 31.09 22.26 28.62
N ASP A 92 29.90 21.76 28.94
CA ASP A 92 29.62 21.06 30.20
C ASP A 92 29.61 19.54 29.99
N THR A 93 30.44 18.86 30.78
CA THR A 93 30.60 17.40 30.81
C THR A 93 29.27 16.64 31.01
N LEU A 94 28.34 17.15 31.82
CA LEU A 94 27.06 16.46 32.04
C LEU A 94 26.19 16.48 30.77
N THR A 95 26.19 17.61 30.07
CA THR A 95 25.47 17.78 28.81
C THR A 95 26.06 16.90 27.71
N GLN A 96 27.39 16.75 27.68
CA GLN A 96 28.06 15.82 26.75
C GLN A 96 27.67 14.36 27.00
N VAL A 97 27.62 13.92 28.27
CA VAL A 97 27.23 12.54 28.61
C VAL A 97 25.77 12.26 28.25
N LEU A 98 24.84 13.15 28.60
CA LEU A 98 23.42 13.00 28.28
C LEU A 98 23.21 12.91 26.76
N PHE A 99 23.99 13.69 26.01
CA PHE A 99 23.94 13.74 24.57
C PHE A 99 24.44 12.45 23.91
N ILE A 100 25.52 11.85 24.42
CA ILE A 100 25.99 10.54 23.96
C ILE A 100 24.89 9.49 24.15
N ILE A 101 24.21 9.49 25.31
CA ILE A 101 23.12 8.56 25.61
C ILE A 101 21.97 8.73 24.60
N ILE A 102 21.53 9.96 24.37
CA ILE A 102 20.44 10.26 23.41
C ILE A 102 20.83 9.87 21.99
N SER A 103 22.08 10.14 21.59
CA SER A 103 22.59 9.80 20.24
C SER A 103 22.63 8.29 20.02
N VAL A 104 23.13 7.54 21.01
CA VAL A 104 23.12 6.07 20.97
C VAL A 104 21.69 5.54 20.88
N PHE A 105 20.77 6.07 21.70
CA PHE A 105 19.36 5.68 21.65
C PHE A 105 18.74 5.94 20.27
N PHE A 106 19.03 7.09 19.66
CA PHE A 106 18.52 7.42 18.34
C PHE A 106 19.04 6.48 17.24
N VAL A 107 20.33 6.14 17.28
CA VAL A 107 20.92 5.15 16.36
C VAL A 107 20.25 3.78 16.53
N LEU A 108 20.04 3.33 17.76
CA LEU A 108 19.33 2.08 18.03
C LEU A 108 17.89 2.11 17.52
N LEU A 109 17.20 3.25 17.63
CA LEU A 109 15.86 3.42 17.11
C LEU A 109 15.84 3.34 15.57
N ILE A 110 16.80 3.98 14.88
CA ILE A 110 16.92 3.84 13.42
C ILE A 110 17.15 2.38 13.04
N VAL A 111 18.05 1.67 13.72
CA VAL A 111 18.33 0.26 13.45
C VAL A 111 17.08 -0.60 13.68
N ALA A 112 16.33 -0.36 14.76
CA ALA A 112 15.08 -1.06 15.03
C ALA A 112 14.04 -0.81 13.93
N VAL A 113 13.84 0.44 13.52
CA VAL A 113 12.93 0.79 12.42
C VAL A 113 13.37 0.12 11.12
N TYR A 114 14.66 0.19 10.78
CA TYR A 114 15.19 -0.47 9.60
C TYR A 114 14.97 -1.99 9.63
N HIS A 115 15.19 -2.61 10.78
CA HIS A 115 14.95 -4.04 10.96
C HIS A 115 13.46 -4.39 10.82
N THR A 116 12.55 -3.58 11.38
CA THR A 116 11.11 -3.81 11.21
C THR A 116 10.66 -3.67 9.76
N LEU A 117 11.22 -2.71 9.02
CA LEU A 117 10.95 -2.55 7.59
C LEU A 117 11.53 -3.70 6.77
N SER A 118 12.72 -4.19 7.12
CA SER A 118 13.36 -5.33 6.46
C SER A 118 12.56 -6.62 6.63
N LEU A 119 11.95 -6.84 7.80
CA LEU A 119 11.13 -8.04 8.05
C LEU A 119 9.83 -8.05 7.24
N ASP A 120 9.29 -6.88 6.88
CA ASP A 120 8.07 -6.76 6.10
C ASP A 120 8.33 -7.14 4.61
N GLU A 121 9.53 -6.84 4.09
CA GLU A 121 9.92 -7.29 2.74
C GLU A 121 9.97 -8.83 2.63
N ASP A 122 10.46 -9.52 3.67
CA ASP A 122 10.52 -10.98 3.70
C ASP A 122 9.14 -11.65 3.81
N ALA A 123 8.15 -10.95 4.35
CA ALA A 123 6.77 -11.42 4.44
C ALA A 123 6.01 -11.27 3.11
N LEU A 124 6.33 -10.23 2.33
CA LEU A 124 5.68 -9.95 1.05
C LEU A 124 6.14 -10.87 -0.10
N TYR A 125 7.29 -11.53 0.05
CA TYR A 125 7.91 -12.40 -0.97
C TYR A 125 7.67 -13.91 -0.76
N ARG A 126 6.84 -14.30 0.21
CA ARG A 126 6.35 -15.67 0.41
C ARG A 126 4.90 -15.81 -0.02
#